data_AF-A0A8J4YKU0-F1
#
_entry.id   AF-A0A8J4YKU0-F1
#
_cell.length_a   1.000
_cell.length_b   1.000
_cell.length_c   1.000
_cell.angle_alpha   90.00
_cell.angle_beta   90.00
_cell.angle_gamma   90.00
#
_symmetry.space_group_name_H-M   'P 1'
#
loop_
_entity.id
_entity.type
_entity.pdbx_description
1 polymer ?
#
loop_
_entity_poly.entity_id
_entity_poly.type
_entity_poly.pdbx_seq_one_letter_code
_entity_poly.pdbx_strand_id
1 'polypeptide(L)'
;MERRYKSPALRKLATLVTLLSFAIYMGMGLYAPSLALSTVTSLSTFASMAIMGAIVTFYITIGGVKAVVYTDVLQTLLMFGGVLAVVVMCCIELGGVGEVWAIAERGDRLEFFK
;
A
#
# COMPACT_ATOMS: atom_id res chain seq x y z
N MET A 1 11.06 22.04 -9.96
CA MET A 1 12.51 21.89 -9.67
C MET A 1 13.42 22.47 -10.75
N GLU A 2 13.00 22.56 -12.02
CA GLU A 2 13.83 23.07 -13.13
C GLU A 2 14.24 24.54 -13.06
N ARG A 3 13.52 25.40 -12.32
CA ARG A 3 13.82 26.84 -12.27
C ARG A 3 14.76 27.29 -11.14
N ARG A 4 15.19 26.42 -10.21
CA ARG A 4 15.86 26.88 -8.97
C ARG A 4 17.31 26.43 -8.72
N TYR A 5 17.83 25.41 -9.42
CA TYR A 5 19.22 24.96 -9.23
C TYR A 5 19.99 24.87 -10.56
N LYS A 6 21.00 25.74 -10.72
CA LYS A 6 21.83 25.92 -11.93
C LYS A 6 23.00 24.93 -12.07
N SER A 7 23.22 23.98 -11.15
CA SER A 7 24.34 23.03 -11.24
C SER A 7 23.90 21.58 -11.53
N PRO A 8 24.48 20.90 -12.54
CA PRO A 8 24.09 19.54 -12.94
C PRO A 8 24.43 18.47 -11.90
N ALA A 9 25.44 18.70 -11.05
CA ALA A 9 25.82 17.77 -9.97
C ALA A 9 24.77 17.72 -8.85
N LEU A 10 24.27 18.88 -8.40
CA LEU A 10 23.24 18.96 -7.37
C LEU A 10 21.90 18.41 -7.87
N ARG A 11 21.60 18.58 -9.15
CA ARG A 11 20.43 17.98 -9.81
C ARG A 11 20.52 16.45 -9.82
N LYS A 12 21.67 15.89 -10.20
CA LYS A 12 21.88 14.43 -10.16
C LYS A 12 21.75 13.89 -8.74
N LEU A 13 22.38 14.54 -7.75
CA LEU A 13 22.26 14.15 -6.34
C LEU A 13 20.83 14.25 -5.81
N ALA A 14 20.11 15.33 -6.09
CA ALA A 14 18.72 15.51 -5.64
C ALA A 14 17.77 14.49 -6.28
N THR A 15 17.91 14.23 -7.59
CA THR A 15 17.15 13.17 -8.26
C THR A 15 17.49 11.80 -7.67
N LEU A 16 18.76 11.52 -7.41
CA LEU A 16 19.20 10.24 -6.84
C LEU A 16 18.66 10.03 -5.41
N VAL A 17 18.72 11.05 -4.56
CA VAL A 17 18.13 11.04 -3.20
C VAL A 17 16.62 10.83 -3.28
N THR A 18 15.93 11.53 -4.18
CA THR A 18 14.48 11.39 -4.34
C THR A 18 14.09 10.00 -4.84
N LEU A 19 14.84 9.44 -5.80
CA LEU A 19 14.64 8.07 -6.26
C LEU A 19 14.87 7.05 -5.13
N LEU A 20 15.92 7.23 -4.33
CA LEU A 20 16.20 6.36 -3.20
C LEU A 20 15.09 6.41 -2.14
N SER A 21 14.62 7.61 -1.80
CA SER A 21 13.46 7.79 -0.90
C SER A 21 12.22 7.09 -1.45
N PHE A 22 11.91 7.25 -2.74
CA PHE A 22 10.79 6.56 -3.39
C PHE A 22 10.94 5.03 -3.35
N ALA A 23 12.14 4.50 -3.58
CA ALA A 23 12.40 3.07 -3.52
C ALA A 23 12.16 2.50 -2.11
N ILE A 24 12.59 3.21 -1.06
CA ILE A 24 12.35 2.82 0.33
C ILE A 24 10.84 2.89 0.65
N TYR A 25 10.14 3.95 0.23
CA TYR A 25 8.70 4.09 0.41
C TYR A 25 7.90 2.96 -0.25
N MET A 26 8.23 2.63 -1.50
CA MET A 26 7.62 1.51 -2.23
C MET A 26 7.94 0.17 -1.56
N GLY A 27 9.16 -0.01 -1.04
CA GLY A 27 9.55 -1.20 -0.27
C GLY A 27 8.72 -1.39 0.99
N MET A 28 8.44 -0.31 1.74
CA MET A 28 7.52 -0.35 2.88
C MET A 28 6.08 -0.66 2.44
N GLY A 29 5.63 -0.10 1.31
CA GLY A 29 4.31 -0.39 0.74
C GLY A 29 4.13 -1.87 0.34
N LEU A 30 5.19 -2.52 -0.14
CA LEU A 30 5.21 -3.95 -0.48
C LEU A 30 5.31 -4.87 0.75
N TYR A 31 5.76 -4.36 1.90
CA TYR A 31 5.90 -5.15 3.13
C TYR A 31 4.54 -5.63 3.67
N ALA A 32 3.53 -4.76 3.69
CA ALA A 32 2.19 -5.08 4.19
C ALA A 32 1.52 -6.26 3.44
N PRO A 33 1.44 -6.28 2.09
CA PRO A 33 0.88 -7.41 1.35
C PRO A 33 1.79 -8.65 1.40
N SER A 34 3.12 -8.49 1.49
CA SER A 34 4.03 -9.63 1.63
C SER A 34 3.85 -10.34 2.97
N LEU A 35 3.64 -9.58 4.04
CA LEU A 35 3.35 -10.12 5.37
C LEU A 35 2.00 -10.86 5.34
N ALA A 36 0.95 -10.25 4.79
CA ALA A 36 -0.34 -10.92 4.61
C ALA A 36 -0.19 -12.23 3.84
N LEU A 37 0.50 -12.22 2.68
CA LEU A 37 0.72 -13.42 1.86
C LEU A 37 1.51 -14.51 2.60
N SER A 38 2.51 -14.13 3.42
CA SER A 38 3.28 -15.08 4.23
C SER A 38 2.42 -15.80 5.29
N THR A 39 1.40 -15.13 5.86
CA THR A 39 0.47 -15.74 6.82
C THR A 39 -0.46 -16.76 6.17
N VAL A 40 -0.85 -16.57 4.91
CA VAL A 40 -1.77 -17.48 4.20
C VAL A 40 -1.04 -18.68 3.60
N THR A 41 0.23 -18.54 3.23
CA THR A 41 0.92 -19.54 2.40
C THR A 41 1.77 -20.52 3.21
N SER A 42 2.12 -20.24 4.48
CA SER A 42 2.99 -21.08 5.34
C SER A 42 4.35 -21.47 4.72
N LEU A 43 4.76 -20.79 3.64
CA LEU A 43 6.02 -20.99 2.93
C LEU A 43 7.03 -19.94 3.38
N SER A 44 8.32 -20.31 3.41
CA SER A 44 9.45 -19.43 3.68
C SER A 44 9.29 -18.07 2.98
N THR A 45 9.13 -17.01 3.77
CA THR A 45 8.91 -15.61 3.35
C THR A 45 9.91 -15.14 2.28
N PHE A 46 11.09 -15.76 2.25
CA PHE A 46 12.15 -15.45 1.31
C PHE A 46 11.85 -15.93 -0.13
N ALA A 47 11.20 -17.08 -0.29
CA ALA A 47 10.88 -17.64 -1.61
C ALA A 47 9.72 -16.90 -2.30
N SER A 48 8.70 -16.49 -1.52
CA SER A 48 7.58 -15.69 -2.03
C SER A 48 8.03 -14.29 -2.44
N MET A 49 8.90 -13.64 -1.64
CA MET A 49 9.51 -12.35 -2.01
C MET A 49 10.32 -12.42 -3.31
N ALA A 50 11.11 -13.49 -3.51
CA ALA A 50 11.89 -13.68 -4.72
C ALA A 50 11.01 -13.83 -5.97
N ILE A 51 9.94 -14.64 -5.88
CA ILE A 51 9.00 -14.85 -6.99
C ILE A 51 8.23 -13.56 -7.30
N MET A 52 7.71 -12.87 -6.27
CA MET A 52 6.97 -11.62 -6.46
C MET A 52 7.87 -10.54 -7.07
N GLY A 53 9.11 -10.42 -6.59
CA GLY A 53 10.10 -9.50 -7.15
C GLY A 53 10.45 -9.78 -8.61
N ALA A 54 10.58 -11.06 -8.99
CA ALA A 54 10.81 -11.46 -10.37
C ALA A 54 9.63 -11.12 -11.29
N ILE A 55 8.39 -11.41 -10.85
CA ILE A 55 7.16 -11.10 -11.60
C ILE A 55 7.03 -9.58 -11.79
N VAL A 56 7.22 -8.80 -10.72
CA VAL A 56 7.12 -7.34 -10.75
C VAL A 56 8.18 -6.75 -11.69
N THR A 57 9.43 -7.22 -11.59
CA THR A 57 10.52 -6.75 -12.46
C THR A 57 10.21 -7.04 -13.93
N PHE A 58 9.75 -8.25 -14.25
CA PHE A 58 9.42 -8.65 -15.61
C PHE A 58 8.25 -7.82 -16.17
N TYR A 59 7.18 -7.63 -15.38
CA TYR A 59 6.00 -6.87 -15.78
C TYR A 59 6.29 -5.38 -16.00
N ILE A 60 7.12 -4.77 -15.15
CA ILE A 60 7.55 -3.37 -15.31
C ILE A 60 8.39 -3.19 -16.57
N THR A 61 9.28 -4.16 -16.86
CA THR A 61 10.18 -4.10 -18.03
C THR A 61 9.39 -4.15 -19.34
N ILE A 62 8.27 -4.88 -19.38
CA ILE A 62 7.44 -5.04 -20.58
C ILE A 62 6.39 -3.92 -20.70
N GLY A 63 5.75 -3.50 -19.60
CA GLY A 63 4.61 -2.59 -19.65
C GLY A 63 4.92 -1.11 -19.47
N GLY A 64 6.12 -0.76 -19.01
CA GLY A 64 6.50 0.62 -18.70
C GLY A 64 5.57 1.31 -17.68
N VAL A 65 5.47 2.65 -17.73
CA VAL A 65 4.62 3.43 -16.80
C VAL A 65 3.14 3.05 -16.89
N LYS A 66 2.66 2.56 -18.06
CA LYS A 66 1.25 2.15 -18.24
C LYS A 66 0.87 0.95 -17.37
N ALA A 67 1.77 -0.01 -17.24
CA ALA A 67 1.59 -1.17 -16.35
C ALA A 67 1.44 -0.73 -14.89
N VAL A 68 2.28 0.21 -14.46
CA VAL A 68 2.25 0.77 -13.09
C VAL A 68 0.90 1.43 -12.80
N VAL A 69 0.37 2.21 -13.75
CA VAL A 69 -0.95 2.86 -13.60
C VAL A 69 -2.07 1.83 -13.49
N TYR A 70 -2.03 0.76 -14.28
CA TYR A 70 -3.05 -0.29 -14.20
C TYR A 70 -3.04 -0.99 -12.84
N THR A 71 -1.85 -1.31 -12.32
CA THR A 71 -1.71 -1.90 -10.99
C THR A 71 -2.13 -0.96 -9.86
N ASP A 72 -1.89 0.35 -9.99
CA ASP A 72 -2.28 1.37 -9.00
C ASP A 72 -3.81 1.53 -8.91
N VAL A 73 -4.49 1.51 -10.06
CA VAL A 73 -5.96 1.53 -10.13
C VAL A 73 -6.56 0.28 -9.48
N LEU A 74 -6.01 -0.90 -9.78
CA LEU A 74 -6.47 -2.15 -9.16
C LEU A 74 -6.23 -2.16 -7.66
N GLN A 75 -5.04 -1.72 -7.19
CA GLN A 75 -4.72 -1.66 -5.76
C GLN A 75 -5.67 -0.71 -5.02
N THR A 76 -5.99 0.45 -5.61
CA THR A 76 -6.94 1.41 -5.02
C THR A 76 -8.35 0.82 -4.92
N LEU A 77 -8.80 0.11 -5.97
CA LEU A 77 -10.12 -0.52 -5.97
C LEU A 77 -10.20 -1.66 -4.95
N LEU A 78 -9.16 -2.48 -4.83
CA LEU A 78 -9.07 -3.55 -3.84
C LEU A 78 -9.03 -3.01 -2.40
N MET A 79 -8.28 -1.94 -2.15
CA MET A 79 -8.26 -1.26 -0.85
C MET A 79 -9.65 -0.76 -0.47
N PHE A 80 -10.36 -0.10 -1.39
CA PHE A 80 -11.70 0.41 -1.15
C PHE A 80 -12.72 -0.72 -0.91
N GLY A 81 -12.69 -1.75 -1.75
CA GLY A 81 -13.53 -2.94 -1.59
C GLY A 81 -13.25 -3.70 -0.29
N GLY A 82 -11.97 -3.84 0.09
CA GLY A 82 -11.57 -4.49 1.33
C GLY A 82 -12.06 -3.77 2.57
N VAL A 83 -11.93 -2.43 2.61
CA VAL A 83 -12.46 -1.63 3.73
C VAL A 83 -13.98 -1.75 3.81
N LEU A 84 -14.70 -1.66 2.70
CA LEU A 84 -16.16 -1.84 2.69
C LEU A 84 -16.57 -3.23 3.16
N ALA A 85 -15.89 -4.28 2.70
CA ALA A 85 -16.14 -5.65 3.11
C ALA A 85 -15.92 -5.84 4.62
N VAL A 86 -14.81 -5.30 5.16
CA VAL A 86 -14.53 -5.33 6.60
C VAL A 86 -15.62 -4.60 7.38
N VAL A 87 -16.04 -3.41 6.95
CA VAL A 87 -17.12 -2.65 7.61
C VAL A 87 -18.44 -3.44 7.61
N VAL A 88 -18.81 -4.05 6.49
CA VAL A 88 -20.04 -4.86 6.39
C VAL A 88 -19.96 -6.09 7.29
N MET A 89 -18.84 -6.82 7.28
CA MET A 89 -18.64 -8.00 8.13
C MET A 89 -18.69 -7.62 9.61
N CYS A 90 -18.02 -6.53 10.02
CA CYS A 90 -18.10 -6.02 11.38
C CYS A 90 -19.54 -5.66 11.78
N CYS A 91 -20.31 -5.02 10.89
CA CYS A 91 -21.71 -4.69 11.17
C CYS A 91 -22.59 -5.95 11.34
N ILE A 92 -22.32 -7.02 10.59
CA ILE A 92 -23.08 -8.28 10.70
C ILE A 92 -22.70 -9.02 11.99
N GLU A 93 -21.41 -9.18 12.29
CA GLU A 93 -20.93 -9.90 13.47
C GLU A 93 -21.31 -9.20 14.79
N LEU A 94 -21.36 -7.86 14.80
CA LEU A 94 -21.72 -7.08 15.97
C LEU A 94 -23.24 -6.92 16.15
N GLY A 95 -24.07 -7.53 15.29
CA GLY A 95 -25.53 -7.52 15.43
C GLY A 95 -26.23 -6.26 14.92
N GLY A 96 -25.54 -5.44 14.12
CA GLY A 96 -26.08 -4.27 13.43
C GLY A 96 -25.22 -3.00 13.59
N VAL A 97 -25.49 -2.02 12.72
CA VAL A 97 -24.76 -0.72 12.69
C VAL A 97 -24.90 0.04 14.02
N GLY A 98 -25.98 -0.19 14.77
CA GLY A 98 -26.22 0.43 16.08
C GLY A 98 -25.24 -0.05 17.16
N GLU A 99 -24.88 -1.33 17.17
CA GLU A 99 -23.91 -1.86 18.14
C GLU A 99 -22.48 -1.43 17.78
N VAL A 100 -22.17 -1.31 16.48
CA VAL A 100 -20.91 -0.72 16.01
C VAL A 100 -20.75 0.72 16.53
N TRP A 101 -21.82 1.51 16.48
CA TRP A 101 -21.83 2.88 17.02
C TRP A 101 -21.64 2.88 18.55
N ALA A 102 -22.34 2.00 19.27
CA ALA A 102 -22.22 1.86 20.72
C ALA A 102 -20.84 1.33 21.17
N ILE A 103 -20.15 0.54 20.34
CA ILE A 103 -18.77 0.10 20.57
C ILE A 103 -17.78 1.21 20.23
N ALA A 104 -18.01 1.98 19.17
CA ALA A 104 -17.19 3.14 18.85
C ALA A 104 -17.25 4.21 19.96
N GLU A 105 -18.42 4.41 20.55
CA GLU A 105 -18.67 5.31 21.68
C GLU A 105 -18.05 4.78 22.99
N ARG A 106 -18.19 3.47 23.28
CA ARG A 106 -17.52 2.84 24.45
C ARG A 106 -16.01 2.73 24.31
N GLY A 107 -15.50 2.64 23.08
CA GLY A 107 -14.08 2.52 22.78
C GLY A 107 -13.32 3.85 22.77
N ASP A 108 -13.98 4.97 23.10
CA ASP A 108 -13.42 6.33 23.06
C ASP A 108 -12.81 6.70 21.68
N ARG A 109 -13.29 6.06 20.60
CA ARG A 109 -12.80 6.28 19.23
C ARG A 109 -13.51 7.41 18.50
N LEU A 110 -14.44 8.09 19.20
CA LEU A 110 -15.21 9.23 18.72
C LEU A 110 -14.60 10.58 19.18
N GLU A 111 -13.27 10.68 19.31
CA GLU A 111 -12.56 11.96 19.52
C GLU A 111 -12.61 12.91 18.31
N PHE A 112 -13.52 12.71 17.34
CA PHE A 112 -13.73 13.67 16.24
C PHE A 112 -14.49 14.93 16.69
N PHE A 113 -15.06 14.95 17.90
CA PHE A 113 -15.89 16.05 18.40
C PHE A 113 -15.37 16.75 19.67
N LYS A 114 -14.07 16.61 19.98
CA LYS A 114 -13.42 17.41 21.03
C LYS A 114 -12.37 18.35 20.44
#